data_AF-A0AAN7E5A4-F1
#
_entry.id   AF-A0AAN7E5A4-F1
#
_cell.length_a   1.000
_cell.length_b   1.000
_cell.length_c   1.000
_cell.angle_alpha   90.00
_cell.angle_beta   90.00
_cell.angle_gamma   90.00
#
_symmetry.space_group_name_H-M   'P 1'
#
loop_
_entity.id
_entity.type
_entity.pdbx_description
1 polymer ?
#
loop_
_entity_poly.entity_id
_entity_poly.type
_entity_poly.pdbx_seq_one_letter_code
_entity_poly.pdbx_strand_id
1 'polypeptide(L)'
;MANLGCSTGFNTLLVVSNVLEIIGTKSKMLNLPPPSLQAFLNDLPGNDFDTIFRSLPSFYTKLENEKRSSFGHCFITTVAGSFYGRHFPSNSLHFAHSSYALMWLSMVPKQLVCETQEALNKGNICIAKTSPPAVFDAYLKRFEKDFTMFLKCRAEELVPGGRMVLTTMGSVKSDDPLSIWEVVGLKLNDMVLEVRKCLNSKFLREL
;
A
#
# COMPACT_ATOMS: atom_id res chain seq x y z
N MET A 1 -6.31 10.50 -12.75
CA MET A 1 -5.27 10.10 -11.79
C MET A 1 -5.66 8.77 -11.15
N ALA A 2 -4.71 8.00 -10.65
CA ALA A 2 -4.97 6.82 -9.82
C ALA A 2 -4.25 6.93 -8.47
N ASN A 3 -4.95 6.63 -7.37
CA ASN A 3 -4.36 6.41 -6.05
C ASN A 3 -4.32 4.90 -5.78
N LEU A 4 -3.12 4.33 -5.70
CA LEU A 4 -2.86 2.88 -5.64
C LEU A 4 -2.53 2.47 -4.21
N GLY A 5 -3.37 1.61 -3.61
CA GLY A 5 -3.36 1.31 -2.18
C GLY A 5 -4.08 2.41 -1.38
N CYS A 6 -5.35 2.67 -1.70
CA CYS A 6 -6.10 3.78 -1.13
C CYS A 6 -6.59 3.55 0.30
N SER A 7 -6.65 2.29 0.76
CA SER A 7 -7.28 1.86 2.00
C SER A 7 -8.73 2.40 2.09
N THR A 8 -9.21 2.66 3.30
CA THR A 8 -10.58 3.14 3.60
C THR A 8 -10.60 4.56 4.16
N GLY A 9 -9.43 5.11 4.49
CA GLY A 9 -9.32 6.37 5.24
C GLY A 9 -9.48 7.63 4.38
N PHE A 10 -9.87 8.73 5.02
CA PHE A 10 -10.00 10.06 4.40
C PHE A 10 -8.72 10.57 3.71
N ASN A 11 -7.56 10.01 4.06
CA ASN A 11 -6.27 10.33 3.43
C ASN A 11 -6.32 10.20 1.90
N THR A 12 -7.04 9.21 1.36
CA THR A 12 -7.17 9.05 -0.10
C THR A 12 -7.89 10.23 -0.75
N LEU A 13 -8.97 10.70 -0.14
CA LEU A 13 -9.76 11.84 -0.62
C LEU A 13 -9.01 13.16 -0.44
N LEU A 14 -8.19 13.28 0.61
CA LEU A 14 -7.32 14.43 0.80
C LEU A 14 -6.30 14.57 -0.34
N VAL A 15 -5.69 13.46 -0.80
CA VAL A 15 -4.79 13.48 -1.96
C VAL A 15 -5.51 13.96 -3.21
N VAL A 16 -6.74 13.49 -3.45
CA VAL A 16 -7.56 13.95 -4.59
C VAL A 16 -7.84 15.46 -4.50
N SER A 17 -8.24 15.95 -3.31
CA SER A 17 -8.45 17.39 -3.07
C SER A 17 -7.19 18.23 -3.33
N ASN A 18 -6.03 17.76 -2.90
CA ASN A 18 -4.76 18.47 -3.10
C ASN A 18 -4.39 18.53 -4.59
N VAL A 19 -4.56 17.43 -5.32
CA VAL A 19 -4.31 17.39 -6.76
C VAL A 19 -5.26 18.32 -7.51
N LEU A 20 -6.56 18.31 -7.17
CA LEU A 20 -7.55 19.25 -7.74
C LEU A 20 -7.14 20.71 -7.53
N GLU A 21 -6.71 21.06 -6.33
CA GLU A 21 -6.30 22.42 -6.00
C GLU A 21 -5.06 22.87 -6.77
N ILE A 22 -4.07 21.98 -6.91
CA ILE A 22 -2.86 22.25 -7.69
C ILE A 22 -3.22 22.46 -9.16
N ILE A 23 -4.07 21.61 -9.74
CA ILE A 23 -4.54 21.73 -11.13
C ILE A 23 -5.31 23.04 -11.31
N GLY A 24 -6.23 23.37 -10.41
CA GLY A 24 -7.01 24.59 -10.44
C GLY A 24 -6.14 25.84 -10.38
N THR A 25 -5.18 25.88 -9.46
CA THR A 25 -4.22 26.97 -9.31
C THR A 25 -3.38 27.13 -10.58
N LYS A 26 -2.85 26.04 -11.13
CA LYS A 26 -2.04 26.09 -12.36
C LYS A 26 -2.86 26.50 -13.58
N SER A 27 -4.10 26.06 -13.69
CA SER A 27 -4.99 26.45 -14.79
C SER A 27 -5.27 27.96 -14.75
N LYS A 28 -5.54 28.51 -13.56
CA LYS A 28 -5.69 29.98 -13.37
C LYS A 28 -4.43 30.74 -13.75
N MET A 29 -3.25 30.28 -13.31
CA MET A 29 -1.98 30.93 -13.67
C MET A 29 -1.73 30.94 -15.18
N LEU A 30 -2.21 29.92 -15.89
CA LEU A 30 -2.06 29.79 -17.34
C LEU A 30 -3.21 30.42 -18.13
N ASN A 31 -4.19 31.04 -17.47
CA ASN A 31 -5.43 31.55 -18.06
C ASN A 31 -6.20 30.48 -18.87
N LEU A 32 -6.15 29.22 -18.41
CA LEU A 32 -6.86 28.09 -19.01
C LEU A 32 -8.07 27.70 -18.17
N PRO A 33 -9.15 27.20 -18.79
CA PRO A 33 -10.24 26.59 -18.04
C PRO A 33 -9.72 25.35 -17.29
N PRO A 34 -10.08 25.16 -16.01
CA PRO A 34 -9.59 24.02 -15.26
C PRO A 34 -10.19 22.72 -15.81
N PRO A 35 -9.36 21.69 -16.08
CA PRO A 35 -9.86 20.43 -16.64
C PRO A 35 -10.66 19.63 -15.60
N SER A 36 -11.51 18.73 -16.08
CA SER A 36 -12.13 17.71 -15.23
C SER A 36 -11.10 16.69 -14.76
N LEU A 37 -11.24 16.23 -13.51
CA LEU A 37 -10.42 15.19 -12.92
C LEU A 37 -11.23 13.90 -12.76
N GLN A 38 -10.75 12.81 -13.37
CA GLN A 38 -11.19 11.47 -13.00
C GLN A 38 -10.16 10.86 -12.04
N ALA A 39 -10.60 10.47 -10.85
CA ALA A 39 -9.77 9.89 -9.80
C ALA A 39 -10.17 8.42 -9.55
N PHE A 40 -9.23 7.51 -9.79
CA PHE A 40 -9.38 6.09 -9.50
C PHE A 40 -8.78 5.75 -8.13
N LEU A 41 -9.57 5.15 -7.26
CA LEU A 41 -9.16 4.70 -5.93
C LEU A 41 -8.99 3.17 -5.99
N ASN A 42 -7.75 2.72 -6.03
CA ASN A 42 -7.42 1.31 -6.15
C ASN A 42 -6.99 0.72 -4.81
N ASP A 43 -7.53 -0.45 -4.49
CA ASP A 43 -7.04 -1.30 -3.41
C ASP A 43 -7.40 -2.76 -3.71
N LEU A 44 -6.98 -3.69 -2.86
CA LEU A 44 -7.32 -5.11 -2.94
C LEU A 44 -8.84 -5.33 -2.86
N PRO A 45 -9.36 -6.42 -3.45
CA PRO A 45 -10.80 -6.72 -3.41
C PRO A 45 -11.39 -6.85 -2.00
N GLY A 46 -10.57 -7.17 -0.99
CA GLY A 46 -11.00 -7.24 0.41
C GLY A 46 -11.10 -5.89 1.13
N ASN A 47 -10.80 -4.77 0.45
CA ASN A 47 -10.91 -3.44 1.04
C ASN A 47 -12.38 -3.00 1.19
N ASP A 48 -12.68 -2.23 2.23
CA ASP A 48 -14.02 -1.68 2.47
C ASP A 48 -14.24 -0.39 1.65
N PHE A 49 -14.53 -0.58 0.36
CA PHE A 49 -14.90 0.52 -0.53
C PHE A 49 -16.22 1.19 -0.14
N ASP A 50 -17.11 0.51 0.60
CA ASP A 50 -18.38 1.11 1.03
C ASP A 50 -18.15 2.27 1.99
N THR A 51 -17.12 2.18 2.85
CA THR A 51 -16.72 3.32 3.69
C THR A 51 -16.30 4.52 2.86
N ILE A 52 -15.59 4.31 1.74
CA ILE A 52 -15.26 5.39 0.82
C ILE A 52 -16.54 5.97 0.22
N PHE A 53 -17.45 5.14 -0.30
CA PHE A 53 -18.70 5.59 -0.90
C PHE A 53 -19.57 6.39 0.07
N ARG A 54 -19.68 5.96 1.33
CA ARG A 54 -20.38 6.71 2.38
C ARG A 54 -19.78 8.09 2.66
N SER A 55 -18.48 8.27 2.41
CA SER A 55 -17.78 9.55 2.62
C SER A 55 -17.84 10.51 1.41
N LEU A 56 -18.24 10.04 0.23
CA LEU A 56 -18.27 10.87 -0.99
C LEU A 56 -19.25 12.06 -0.91
N PRO A 57 -20.47 11.95 -0.34
CA PRO A 57 -21.39 13.08 -0.26
C PRO A 57 -20.84 14.26 0.56
N SER A 58 -20.20 13.98 1.69
CA SER A 58 -19.58 15.02 2.52
C SER A 58 -18.35 15.61 1.85
N PHE A 59 -17.57 14.79 1.14
CA PHE A 59 -16.45 15.24 0.32
C PHE A 59 -16.89 16.21 -0.78
N TYR A 60 -17.91 15.87 -1.58
CA TYR A 60 -18.39 16.75 -2.65
C TYR A 60 -19.01 18.04 -2.09
N THR A 61 -19.79 17.96 -1.01
CA THR A 61 -20.31 19.16 -0.31
C THR A 61 -19.17 20.09 0.11
N LYS A 62 -18.07 19.53 0.65
CA LYS A 62 -16.89 20.30 1.04
C LYS A 62 -16.21 20.95 -0.17
N LEU A 63 -16.03 20.20 -1.27
CA LEU A 63 -15.47 20.72 -2.51
C LEU A 63 -16.30 21.87 -3.10
N GLU A 64 -17.62 21.80 -3.05
CA GLU A 64 -18.48 22.89 -3.51
C GLU A 64 -18.39 24.12 -2.61
N ASN A 65 -18.49 23.93 -1.29
CA ASN A 65 -18.53 25.05 -0.35
C ASN A 65 -17.22 25.84 -0.30
N GLU A 66 -16.08 25.15 -0.32
CA GLU A 66 -14.77 25.81 -0.15
C GLU A 66 -14.26 26.45 -1.44
N LYS A 67 -14.78 26.00 -2.60
CA LYS A 67 -13.93 25.94 -3.79
C LYS A 67 -14.68 26.01 -5.14
N ARG A 68 -15.98 26.34 -5.11
CA ARG A 68 -16.99 26.37 -6.20
C ARG A 68 -16.57 26.91 -7.58
N SER A 69 -15.54 27.75 -7.67
CA SER A 69 -15.10 28.37 -8.93
C SER A 69 -13.60 28.18 -9.24
N SER A 70 -12.94 27.23 -8.58
CA SER A 70 -11.48 27.10 -8.63
C SER A 70 -10.91 25.89 -9.38
N PHE A 71 -11.73 24.88 -9.69
CA PHE A 71 -11.34 23.69 -10.45
C PHE A 71 -12.51 23.13 -11.26
N GLY A 72 -12.20 22.23 -12.20
CA GLY A 72 -13.21 21.52 -13.00
C GLY A 72 -13.86 20.38 -12.23
N HIS A 73 -14.83 19.70 -12.86
CA HIS A 73 -15.56 18.59 -12.25
C HIS A 73 -14.64 17.45 -11.78
N CYS A 74 -14.94 16.85 -10.64
CA CYS A 74 -14.23 15.68 -10.10
C CYS A 74 -15.13 14.45 -10.11
N PHE A 75 -14.63 13.34 -10.65
CA PHE A 75 -15.32 12.05 -10.71
C PHE A 75 -14.47 11.00 -10.01
N ILE A 76 -15.02 10.37 -8.97
CA ILE A 76 -14.33 9.31 -8.22
C ILE A 76 -14.87 7.94 -8.64
N THR A 77 -13.95 7.01 -8.90
CA THR A 77 -14.25 5.62 -9.23
C THR A 77 -13.36 4.71 -8.38
N THR A 78 -13.86 3.56 -7.94
CA THR A 78 -13.05 2.56 -7.25
C THR A 78 -12.61 1.46 -8.20
N VAL A 79 -11.44 0.88 -7.93
CA VAL A 79 -10.84 -0.18 -8.76
C VAL A 79 -10.33 -1.28 -7.84
N ALA A 80 -11.05 -2.39 -7.75
CA ALA A 80 -10.67 -3.52 -6.92
C ALA A 80 -9.63 -4.40 -7.64
N GLY A 81 -8.46 -4.60 -7.01
CA GLY A 81 -7.41 -5.47 -7.51
C GLY A 81 -6.02 -5.08 -7.03
N SER A 82 -5.08 -6.03 -7.08
CA SER A 82 -3.70 -5.78 -6.69
C SER A 82 -3.00 -4.83 -7.67
N PHE A 83 -2.44 -3.73 -7.19
CA PHE A 83 -1.65 -2.82 -8.03
C PHE A 83 -0.39 -3.46 -8.63
N TYR A 84 -0.02 -4.68 -8.25
CA TYR A 84 1.03 -5.42 -8.96
C TYR A 84 0.55 -5.96 -10.31
N GLY A 85 -0.74 -5.85 -10.63
CA GLY A 85 -1.30 -6.15 -11.94
C GLY A 85 -1.69 -4.89 -12.72
N ARG A 86 -2.16 -5.14 -13.95
CA ARG A 86 -2.77 -4.14 -14.84
C ARG A 86 -4.23 -3.93 -14.46
N HIS A 87 -4.64 -2.67 -14.37
CA HIS A 87 -6.03 -2.27 -14.06
C HIS A 87 -6.57 -1.20 -14.99
N PHE A 88 -5.68 -0.52 -15.70
CA PHE A 88 -6.06 0.59 -16.57
C PHE A 88 -5.70 0.27 -18.02
N PRO A 89 -6.46 0.81 -19.00
CA PRO A 89 -6.07 0.75 -20.39
C PRO A 89 -4.70 1.43 -20.62
N SER A 90 -4.01 1.03 -21.68
CA SER A 90 -2.74 1.67 -22.04
C SER A 90 -2.92 3.16 -22.33
N ASN A 91 -1.95 3.98 -21.91
CA ASN A 91 -1.99 5.44 -22.10
C ASN A 91 -3.28 6.12 -21.60
N SER A 92 -3.77 5.73 -20.43
CA SER A 92 -5.01 6.30 -19.84
C SER A 92 -4.76 7.13 -18.57
N LEU A 93 -3.63 6.94 -17.91
CA LEU A 93 -3.30 7.63 -16.66
C LEU A 93 -2.31 8.77 -16.91
N HIS A 94 -2.69 9.97 -16.47
CA HIS A 94 -1.78 11.14 -16.47
C HIS A 94 -0.89 11.18 -15.21
N PHE A 95 -1.42 10.66 -14.11
CA PHE A 95 -0.79 10.74 -12.80
C PHE A 95 -1.16 9.51 -11.96
N ALA A 96 -0.17 8.87 -11.35
CA ALA A 96 -0.39 7.84 -10.34
C ALA A 96 0.29 8.21 -9.02
N HIS A 97 -0.40 7.95 -7.93
CA HIS A 97 0.08 8.18 -6.57
C HIS A 97 -0.02 6.87 -5.80
N SER A 98 0.97 6.59 -4.96
CA SER A 98 0.91 5.50 -3.98
C SER A 98 1.65 5.93 -2.73
N SER A 99 1.01 5.77 -1.58
CA SER A 99 1.62 6.12 -0.29
C SER A 99 1.42 4.98 0.68
N TYR A 100 2.52 4.49 1.26
CA TYR A 100 2.51 3.44 2.27
C TYR A 100 1.80 2.14 1.83
N ALA A 101 1.90 1.80 0.54
CA ALA A 101 1.35 0.56 -0.01
C ALA A 101 2.43 -0.38 -0.59
N LEU A 102 3.49 0.17 -1.19
CA LEU A 102 4.52 -0.61 -1.91
C LEU A 102 5.41 -1.49 -1.01
N MET A 103 5.42 -1.28 0.32
CA MET A 103 6.12 -2.17 1.25
C MET A 103 5.42 -3.53 1.40
N TRP A 104 4.14 -3.63 1.02
CA TRP A 104 3.38 -4.87 1.10
C TRP A 104 3.69 -5.74 -0.10
N LEU A 105 4.39 -6.87 0.13
CA LEU A 105 4.67 -7.85 -0.91
C LEU A 105 3.39 -8.54 -1.39
N SER A 106 3.35 -8.93 -2.66
CA SER A 106 2.18 -9.60 -3.23
C SER A 106 1.97 -11.02 -2.69
N MET A 107 3.01 -11.65 -2.13
CA MET A 107 2.93 -12.91 -1.38
C MET A 107 4.21 -13.09 -0.55
N VAL A 108 4.14 -13.93 0.49
CA VAL A 108 5.30 -14.35 1.27
C VAL A 108 6.37 -14.97 0.35
N PRO A 109 7.67 -14.64 0.51
CA PRO A 109 8.72 -15.26 -0.28
C PRO A 109 8.65 -16.80 -0.20
N LYS A 110 8.59 -17.47 -1.35
CA LYS A 110 8.35 -18.92 -1.42
C LYS A 110 9.37 -19.74 -0.64
N GLN A 111 10.61 -19.27 -0.58
CA GLN A 111 11.69 -19.91 0.17
C GLN A 111 11.39 -19.97 1.68
N LEU A 112 10.56 -19.07 2.20
CA LEU A 112 10.19 -19.00 3.61
C LEU A 112 8.95 -19.84 3.95
N VAL A 113 8.26 -20.36 2.94
CA VAL A 113 7.07 -21.20 3.10
C VAL A 113 7.51 -22.66 2.94
N CYS A 114 7.67 -23.38 4.06
CA CYS A 114 7.96 -24.81 4.06
C CYS A 114 6.99 -25.55 4.98
N GLU A 115 6.31 -26.57 4.45
CA GLU A 115 5.45 -27.48 5.23
C GLU A 115 6.25 -28.68 5.78
N THR A 116 7.42 -28.98 5.21
CA THR A 116 8.15 -30.24 5.43
C THR A 116 9.60 -30.07 5.89
N GLN A 117 10.14 -28.84 5.90
CA GLN A 117 11.51 -28.52 6.36
C GLN A 117 11.45 -27.50 7.50
N GLU A 118 12.54 -27.39 8.27
CA GLU A 118 12.63 -26.34 9.30
C GLU A 118 12.46 -24.95 8.68
N ALA A 119 11.57 -24.15 9.27
CA ALA A 119 11.30 -22.79 8.81
C ALA A 119 12.58 -21.93 8.86
N LEU A 120 12.97 -21.35 7.72
CA LEU A 120 14.18 -20.52 7.59
C LEU A 120 14.18 -19.29 8.52
N ASN A 121 13.01 -18.77 8.88
CA ASN A 121 12.87 -17.59 9.74
C ASN A 121 12.25 -17.94 11.11
N LYS A 122 12.71 -19.03 11.71
CA LYS A 122 12.17 -19.56 12.98
C LYS A 122 12.17 -18.49 14.07
N GLY A 123 11.03 -18.34 14.73
CA GLY A 123 10.85 -17.36 15.81
C GLY A 123 10.68 -15.92 15.34
N ASN A 124 10.52 -15.65 14.04
CA ASN A 124 10.26 -14.30 13.54
C ASN A 124 9.08 -14.29 12.56
N ILE A 125 8.35 -13.18 12.51
CA ILE A 125 7.23 -12.96 11.57
C ILE A 125 7.60 -12.02 10.42
N CYS A 126 8.77 -11.40 10.50
CA CYS A 126 9.32 -10.46 9.54
C CYS A 126 10.84 -10.64 9.48
N ILE A 127 11.52 -9.83 8.67
CA ILE A 127 12.97 -9.67 8.80
C ILE A 127 13.26 -9.06 10.18
N ALA A 128 14.09 -9.74 10.97
CA ALA A 128 14.50 -9.33 12.32
C ALA A 128 16.01 -9.49 12.47
N LYS A 129 16.58 -8.99 13.58
CA LYS A 129 18.03 -9.10 13.84
C LYS A 129 18.53 -10.55 13.91
N THR A 130 17.66 -11.47 14.30
CA THR A 130 17.96 -12.90 14.41
C THR A 130 17.72 -13.67 13.11
N SER A 131 17.19 -13.01 12.06
CA SER A 131 16.95 -13.65 10.78
C SER A 131 18.27 -13.97 10.07
N PRO A 132 18.43 -15.17 9.49
CA PRO A 132 19.63 -15.49 8.72
C PRO A 132 19.66 -14.71 7.38
N PRO A 133 20.84 -14.49 6.78
CA PRO A 133 20.98 -13.74 5.52
C PRO A 133 20.06 -14.22 4.38
N ALA A 134 19.83 -15.53 4.29
CA ALA A 134 18.92 -16.10 3.30
C ALA A 134 17.48 -15.55 3.36
N VAL A 135 17.02 -15.10 4.54
CA VAL A 135 15.72 -14.44 4.71
C VAL A 135 15.72 -13.06 4.07
N PHE A 136 16.77 -12.26 4.32
CA PHE A 136 16.92 -10.93 3.70
C PHE A 136 16.92 -11.05 2.16
N ASP A 137 17.70 -11.98 1.62
CA ASP A 137 17.75 -12.24 0.18
C ASP A 137 16.40 -12.66 -0.39
N ALA A 138 15.65 -13.49 0.32
CA ALA A 138 14.33 -13.94 -0.11
C ALA A 138 13.31 -12.77 -0.17
N TYR A 139 13.29 -11.91 0.84
CA TYR A 139 12.46 -10.70 0.84
C TYR A 139 12.89 -9.71 -0.24
N LEU A 140 14.19 -9.46 -0.41
CA LEU A 140 14.71 -8.55 -1.44
C LEU A 140 14.33 -9.03 -2.85
N LYS A 141 14.60 -10.30 -3.18
CA LYS A 141 14.22 -10.87 -4.49
C LYS A 141 12.72 -10.78 -4.74
N ARG A 142 11.91 -10.94 -3.70
CA ARG A 142 10.45 -10.81 -3.81
C ARG A 142 10.04 -9.37 -4.06
N PHE A 143 10.60 -8.43 -3.31
CA PHE A 143 10.35 -7.00 -3.49
C PHE A 143 10.77 -6.53 -4.89
N GLU A 144 11.95 -6.90 -5.37
CA GLU A 144 12.43 -6.55 -6.70
C GLU A 144 11.49 -7.05 -7.80
N LYS A 145 11.04 -8.30 -7.70
CA LYS A 145 10.08 -8.87 -8.64
C LYS A 145 8.76 -8.10 -8.64
N ASP A 146 8.23 -7.83 -7.45
CA ASP A 146 6.93 -7.19 -7.28
C ASP A 146 6.98 -5.73 -7.72
N PHE A 147 8.00 -4.99 -7.30
CA PHE A 147 8.21 -3.60 -7.70
C PHE A 147 8.50 -3.46 -9.20
N THR A 148 9.26 -4.39 -9.79
CA THR A 148 9.45 -4.43 -11.25
C THR A 148 8.13 -4.64 -11.98
N MET A 149 7.28 -5.55 -11.50
CA MET A 149 5.96 -5.78 -12.10
C MET A 149 5.09 -4.53 -11.99
N PHE A 150 5.06 -3.90 -10.80
CA PHE A 150 4.38 -2.63 -10.59
C PHE A 150 4.83 -1.59 -11.63
N LEU A 151 6.13 -1.34 -11.75
CA LEU A 151 6.68 -0.36 -12.68
C LEU A 151 6.33 -0.68 -14.14
N LYS A 152 6.39 -1.96 -14.55
CA LYS A 152 5.99 -2.38 -15.91
C LYS A 152 4.53 -2.09 -16.19
N CYS A 153 3.63 -2.47 -15.28
CA CYS A 153 2.20 -2.18 -15.44
C CYS A 153 1.94 -0.68 -15.51
N ARG A 154 2.57 0.12 -14.64
CA ARG A 154 2.42 1.58 -14.64
C ARG A 154 2.98 2.23 -15.90
N ALA A 155 4.11 1.73 -16.43
CA ALA A 155 4.70 2.26 -17.65
C ALA A 155 3.78 2.11 -18.86
N GLU A 156 3.00 1.03 -18.94
CA GLU A 156 2.03 0.83 -20.02
C GLU A 156 0.75 1.68 -19.85
N GLU A 157 0.33 1.90 -18.61
CA GLU A 157 -0.91 2.62 -18.28
C GLU A 157 -0.75 4.14 -18.32
N LEU A 158 0.44 4.65 -18.02
CA LEU A 158 0.74 6.06 -18.05
C LEU A 158 0.85 6.59 -19.48
N VAL A 159 0.30 7.77 -19.72
CA VAL A 159 0.51 8.50 -20.99
C VAL A 159 1.98 8.94 -21.14
N PRO A 160 2.46 9.21 -22.36
CA PRO A 160 3.73 9.90 -22.55
C PRO A 160 3.78 11.21 -21.76
N GLY A 161 4.81 11.38 -20.92
CA GLY A 161 4.95 12.53 -20.02
C GLY A 161 4.19 12.41 -18.70
N GLY A 162 3.43 11.33 -18.48
CA GLY A 162 2.78 11.01 -17.22
C GLY A 162 3.77 10.87 -16.06
N ARG A 163 3.29 11.08 -14.83
CA ARG A 163 4.14 11.10 -13.63
C ARG A 163 3.62 10.18 -12.53
N MET A 164 4.54 9.71 -11.71
CA MET A 164 4.24 8.99 -10.48
C MET A 164 4.82 9.69 -9.26
N VAL A 165 4.09 9.65 -8.15
CA VAL A 165 4.61 10.00 -6.83
C VAL A 165 4.43 8.77 -5.94
N LEU A 166 5.54 8.24 -5.44
CA LEU A 166 5.59 7.01 -4.66
C LEU A 166 6.24 7.31 -3.31
N THR A 167 5.51 7.02 -2.24
CA THR A 167 6.02 7.11 -0.86
C THR A 167 5.91 5.72 -0.24
N THR A 168 7.01 5.21 0.30
CA THR A 168 7.04 3.90 0.96
C THR A 168 7.94 3.94 2.18
N MET A 169 7.76 2.97 3.07
CA MET A 169 8.71 2.74 4.16
C MET A 169 9.99 2.14 3.58
N GLY A 170 11.13 2.71 3.95
CA GLY A 170 12.46 2.19 3.63
C GLY A 170 13.34 2.18 4.88
N SER A 171 14.56 1.65 4.76
CA SER A 171 15.56 1.69 5.82
C SER A 171 16.80 2.45 5.35
N VAL A 172 17.35 3.29 6.23
CA VAL A 172 18.63 3.98 6.01
C VAL A 172 19.81 3.12 6.47
N LYS A 173 19.58 2.19 7.42
CA LYS A 173 20.57 1.20 7.87
C LYS A 173 20.21 -0.15 7.26
N SER A 174 21.12 -0.76 6.49
CA SER A 174 20.80 -2.00 5.76
C SER A 174 20.64 -3.22 6.66
N ASP A 175 21.11 -3.15 7.91
CA ASP A 175 21.32 -4.27 8.83
C ASP A 175 20.59 -4.14 10.18
N ASP A 176 19.92 -3.02 10.44
CA ASP A 176 19.16 -2.81 11.69
C ASP A 176 17.65 -2.71 11.38
N PRO A 177 16.93 -3.85 11.28
CA PRO A 177 15.52 -3.88 11.00
C PRO A 177 14.69 -3.45 12.22
N LEU A 178 14.75 -2.16 12.58
CA LEU A 178 13.88 -1.56 13.59
C LEU A 178 12.49 -1.35 13.01
N SER A 179 11.79 -2.44 12.73
CA SER A 179 10.41 -2.43 12.27
C SER A 179 9.45 -2.67 13.42
N ILE A 180 8.26 -2.06 13.34
CA ILE A 180 7.17 -2.36 14.28
C ILE A 180 6.84 -3.86 14.33
N TRP A 181 7.10 -4.58 13.25
CA TRP A 181 6.87 -6.02 13.13
C TRP A 181 7.84 -6.85 13.99
N GLU A 182 9.05 -6.36 14.27
CA GLU A 182 9.97 -7.05 15.18
C GLU A 182 9.40 -7.07 16.60
N VAL A 183 8.86 -5.94 17.07
CA VAL A 183 8.21 -5.83 18.39
C VAL A 183 6.97 -6.73 18.48
N VAL A 184 6.14 -6.76 17.44
CA VAL A 184 4.98 -7.66 17.36
C VAL A 184 5.43 -9.12 17.39
N GLY A 185 6.48 -9.46 16.63
CA GLY A 185 7.06 -10.80 16.60
C GLY A 185 7.55 -11.27 17.97
N LEU A 186 8.23 -10.41 18.72
CA LEU A 186 8.66 -10.72 20.10
C LEU A 186 7.46 -11.04 21.01
N LYS A 187 6.40 -10.25 20.95
CA LYS A 187 5.19 -10.50 21.77
C LYS A 187 4.48 -11.79 21.39
N LEU A 188 4.42 -12.12 20.11
CA LEU A 188 3.86 -13.40 19.67
C LEU A 188 4.70 -14.58 20.16
N ASN A 189 6.03 -14.46 20.18
CA ASN A 189 6.89 -15.48 20.77
C ASN A 189 6.65 -15.64 22.27
N ASP A 190 6.53 -14.54 23.01
CA ASP A 190 6.23 -14.57 24.45
C ASP A 190 4.94 -15.39 24.71
N MET A 191 3.88 -15.12 23.94
CA MET A 191 2.61 -15.85 24.02
C MET A 191 2.78 -17.36 23.73
N VAL A 192 3.54 -17.72 22.69
CA VAL A 192 3.82 -19.15 22.37
C VAL A 192 4.58 -19.84 23.49
N LEU A 193 5.56 -19.16 24.10
CA LEU A 193 6.34 -19.70 25.21
C LEU A 193 5.51 -19.90 26.47
N GLU A 194 4.59 -18.99 26.77
CA GLU A 194 3.67 -19.12 27.91
C GLU A 194 2.75 -20.34 27.75
N VAL A 195 2.15 -20.53 26.57
CA VAL A 195 1.31 -21.70 26.28
C VAL A 195 2.11 -23.00 26.42
N ARG A 196 3.34 -23.06 25.91
CA ARG A 196 4.21 -24.24 26.04
C ARG A 196 4.55 -24.57 27.49
N LYS A 197 4.84 -23.55 28.31
CA LYS A 197 5.08 -23.73 29.75
C LYS A 197 3.84 -24.32 30.44
N CYS A 198 2.66 -23.78 30.16
CA CYS A 198 1.39 -24.28 30.70
C CYS A 198 1.16 -25.75 30.33
N LEU A 199 1.34 -26.12 29.06
CA LEU A 199 1.20 -27.51 28.59
C LEU A 199 2.19 -28.46 29.28
N ASN A 200 3.47 -28.09 29.34
CA ASN A 200 4.49 -28.92 29.99
C ASN A 200 4.23 -29.07 31.50
N SER A 201 3.73 -28.01 32.15
CA SER A 201 3.40 -28.05 33.59
C SER A 201 2.15 -28.87 33.92
N LYS A 202 1.23 -29.07 32.96
CA LYS A 202 0.10 -30.00 33.10
C LYS A 202 0.56 -31.44 32.91
N PHE A 203 1.38 -31.70 31.89
CA PHE A 203 1.93 -33.04 31.63
C PHE A 203 2.76 -33.56 32.82
N LEU A 204 3.54 -32.70 33.48
CA LEU A 204 4.30 -33.06 34.68
C LEU A 204 3.45 -33.25 35.95
N ARG A 205 2.17 -32.84 35.97
CA ARG A 205 1.24 -33.10 37.09
C ARG A 205 0.43 -34.38 36.91
N GLU A 206 0.45 -34.96 35.72
CA GLU A 206 -0.26 -36.20 35.37
C GLU A 206 0.67 -37.45 35.40
N LEU A 207 1.94 -37.26 35.75
CA LEU A 207 2.95 -38.30 36.05
C LEU A 207 3.19 -38.38 37.56
#